data_AF-A0ABD7YX13-F1
#
_entry.id   AF-A0ABD7YX13-F1
#
_cell.length_a   1.000
_cell.length_b   1.000
_cell.length_c   1.000
_cell.angle_alpha   90.00
_cell.angle_beta   90.00
_cell.angle_gamma   90.00
#
_symmetry.space_group_name_H-M   'P 1'
#
loop_
_entity.id
_entity.type
_entity.pdbx_description
1 polymer ?
#
loop_
_entity_poly.entity_id
_entity_poly.type
_entity_poly.pdbx_seq_one_letter_code
_entity_poly.pdbx_strand_id
1 'polypeptide(L)'
;MNSTLNIAPDNLTLAFQPIVRIVNEDTFEISDYEVLLRSKDKKSFPAAIFEKIVNNESCNQMFWEWFTPEIKKVLTDKKVRVDINIDPHQFLYQSTWDFLNKMVEYNQQITIEITERVSQELNLKKGLIDTVKHIKDLGYRVALDDISSGQYSFKVVQENIKGIDRVSYPC
;
A
#
# COMPACT_ATOMS: atom_id res chain seq x y z
N MET A 1 10.47 -23.54 -19.83
CA MET A 1 10.57 -24.12 -18.48
C MET A 1 9.63 -23.33 -17.59
N ASN A 2 8.46 -23.91 -17.27
CA ASN A 2 7.48 -23.28 -16.39
C ASN A 2 7.96 -23.41 -14.95
N SER A 3 8.81 -22.49 -14.49
CA SER A 3 8.93 -22.22 -13.06
C SER A 3 7.57 -21.69 -12.60
N THR A 4 6.83 -22.50 -11.85
CA THR A 4 5.44 -22.26 -11.50
C THR A 4 5.28 -20.86 -10.89
N LEU A 5 4.57 -19.98 -11.61
CA LEU A 5 4.08 -18.70 -11.10
C LEU A 5 3.10 -19.01 -9.96
N ASN A 6 3.63 -19.13 -8.75
CA ASN A 6 2.86 -19.41 -7.56
C ASN A 6 3.50 -18.65 -6.39
N ILE A 7 2.69 -17.82 -5.74
CA ILE A 7 3.06 -17.08 -4.53
C ILE A 7 2.69 -17.82 -3.23
N ALA A 8 2.01 -18.97 -3.35
CA ALA A 8 1.49 -19.77 -2.23
C ALA A 8 0.82 -18.90 -1.15
N PRO A 9 -0.32 -18.23 -1.45
CA PRO A 9 -0.93 -17.24 -0.57
C PRO A 9 -1.26 -17.77 0.83
N ASP A 10 -1.49 -19.08 0.96
CA ASP A 10 -1.77 -19.74 2.24
C ASP A 10 -0.64 -19.59 3.28
N ASN A 11 0.58 -19.25 2.85
CA ASN A 11 1.72 -18.99 3.73
C ASN A 11 1.84 -17.52 4.16
N LEU A 12 0.93 -16.65 3.71
CA LEU A 12 0.90 -15.23 4.03
C LEU A 12 -0.09 -14.92 5.15
N THR A 13 0.18 -13.86 5.91
CA THR A 13 -0.73 -13.30 6.90
C THR A 13 -0.59 -11.78 6.94
N LEU A 14 -1.63 -11.10 7.42
CA LEU A 14 -1.59 -9.67 7.69
C LEU A 14 -1.24 -9.44 9.17
N ALA A 15 -0.35 -8.49 9.41
CA ALA A 15 -0.13 -7.88 10.72
C ALA A 15 -0.59 -6.41 10.66
N PHE A 16 -0.95 -5.84 11.80
CA PHE A 16 -1.49 -4.49 11.89
C PHE A 16 -0.66 -3.69 12.90
N GLN A 17 0.07 -2.69 12.42
CA GLN A 17 0.87 -1.82 13.27
C GLN A 17 0.08 -0.53 13.55
N PRO A 18 -0.17 -0.18 14.83
CA PRO A 18 -0.92 1.03 15.15
C PRO A 18 -0.17 2.29 14.71
N ILE A 19 -0.89 3.21 14.06
CA ILE A 19 -0.47 4.58 13.85
C ILE A 19 -1.19 5.44 14.88
N VAL A 20 -0.44 6.26 15.60
CA VAL A 20 -0.95 7.02 16.73
C VAL A 20 -0.94 8.52 16.43
N ARG A 21 -2.02 9.19 16.84
CA ARG A 21 -2.06 10.64 16.95
C ARG A 21 -1.66 11.02 18.37
N ILE A 22 -0.61 11.84 18.50
CA ILE A 22 -0.23 12.44 19.78
C ILE A 22 -1.25 13.54 20.10
N VAL A 23 -1.93 13.43 21.24
CA VAL A 23 -2.93 14.40 21.71
C VAL A 23 -2.27 15.42 22.63
N ASN A 24 -1.39 14.96 23.52
CA ASN A 24 -0.49 15.76 24.35
C ASN A 24 0.72 14.93 24.79
N GLU A 25 1.59 15.47 25.63
CA GLU A 25 2.86 14.86 26.05
C GLU A 25 2.72 13.43 26.60
N ASP A 26 1.61 13.12 27.27
CA ASP A 26 1.40 11.84 27.94
C ASP A 26 0.27 10.99 27.32
N THR A 27 -0.42 11.50 26.30
CA THR A 27 -1.58 10.82 25.71
C THR A 27 -1.52 10.74 24.20
N PHE A 28 -1.84 9.55 23.72
CA PHE A 28 -2.01 9.26 22.30
C PHE A 28 -3.31 8.49 22.09
N GLU A 29 -3.80 8.55 20.86
CA GLU A 29 -4.91 7.74 20.41
C GLU A 29 -4.53 7.04 19.11
N ILE A 30 -5.07 5.84 18.90
CA ILE A 30 -4.86 5.11 17.65
C ILE A 30 -5.68 5.80 16.56
N SER A 31 -5.00 6.31 15.53
CA SER A 31 -5.64 6.93 14.39
C SER A 31 -5.97 5.90 13.31
N ASP A 32 -5.02 5.06 12.94
CA ASP A 32 -5.13 4.12 11.83
C ASP A 32 -4.23 2.89 12.14
N TYR A 33 -4.27 1.88 11.27
CA TYR A 33 -3.37 0.73 11.34
C TYR A 33 -2.67 0.51 10.01
N GLU A 34 -1.34 0.49 10.00
CA GLU A 34 -0.59 0.08 8.82
C GLU A 34 -0.73 -1.44 8.62
N VAL A 35 -1.12 -1.84 7.41
CA VAL A 35 -1.25 -3.25 7.04
C VAL A 35 0.06 -3.77 6.52
N LEU A 36 0.59 -4.77 7.23
CA LEU A 36 1.91 -5.32 7.01
C LEU A 36 1.83 -6.76 6.52
N LEU A 37 2.41 -7.02 5.35
CA LEU A 37 2.52 -8.38 4.81
C LEU A 37 3.57 -9.18 5.60
N ARG A 38 3.19 -10.36 6.07
CA ARG A 38 4.07 -11.27 6.81
C ARG A 38 3.96 -12.70 6.28
N SER A 39 5.07 -13.41 6.35
CA SER A 39 5.10 -14.86 6.25
C SER A 39 4.58 -15.50 7.55
N LYS A 40 3.78 -16.57 7.46
CA LYS A 40 3.23 -17.27 8.63
C LYS A 40 4.32 -17.97 9.47
N ASP A 41 5.33 -18.51 8.81
CA ASP A 41 6.42 -19.26 9.44
C ASP A 41 7.38 -18.36 10.21
N LYS A 42 7.87 -17.30 9.57
CA LYS A 42 8.91 -16.40 10.13
C LYS A 42 8.35 -15.15 10.78
N LYS A 43 7.06 -14.84 10.57
CA LYS A 43 6.43 -13.58 10.98
C LYS A 43 7.20 -12.34 10.49
N SER A 44 7.93 -12.48 9.39
CA SER A 44 8.75 -11.43 8.79
C SER A 44 8.21 -11.07 7.40
N PHE A 45 8.65 -9.92 6.87
CA PHE A 45 8.33 -9.53 5.50
C PHE A 45 8.81 -10.59 4.49
N PRO A 46 7.92 -11.12 3.62
CA PRO A 46 8.26 -12.20 2.70
C PRO A 46 8.87 -11.66 1.39
N ALA A 47 10.07 -11.09 1.46
CA ALA A 47 10.70 -10.35 0.34
C ALA A 47 10.71 -11.12 -1.00
N ALA A 48 11.07 -12.40 -1.01
CA ALA A 48 11.12 -13.19 -2.24
C ALA A 48 9.74 -13.44 -2.87
N ILE A 49 8.68 -13.46 -2.06
CA ILE A 49 7.29 -13.56 -2.56
C ILE A 49 6.85 -12.19 -3.07
N PHE A 50 7.15 -11.12 -2.32
CA PHE A 50 6.83 -9.76 -2.71
C PHE A 50 7.48 -9.37 -4.05
N GLU A 51 8.75 -9.72 -4.27
CA GLU A 51 9.41 -9.54 -5.57
C GLU A 51 8.64 -10.20 -6.72
N LYS A 52 8.02 -11.38 -6.51
CA LYS A 52 7.19 -12.00 -7.55
C LYS A 52 5.89 -11.23 -7.78
N ILE A 53 5.26 -10.74 -6.71
CA ILE A 53 4.02 -9.96 -6.77
C ILE A 53 4.26 -8.69 -7.58
N VAL A 54 5.33 -7.95 -7.28
CA VAL A 54 5.63 -6.66 -7.90
C VAL A 54 6.07 -6.79 -9.36
N ASN A 55 6.76 -7.88 -9.74
CA ASN A 55 7.31 -8.05 -11.09
C ASN A 55 6.46 -8.94 -12.01
N ASN A 56 5.26 -9.37 -11.61
CA ASN A 56 4.40 -10.23 -12.42
C ASN A 56 2.90 -10.01 -12.18
N GLU A 57 2.15 -9.61 -13.23
CA GLU A 57 0.69 -9.39 -13.19
C GLU A 57 -0.08 -10.58 -12.61
N SER A 58 0.22 -11.81 -13.03
CA SER A 58 -0.52 -12.98 -12.54
C SER A 58 -0.29 -13.22 -11.04
N CYS A 59 0.93 -12.98 -10.56
CA CYS A 59 1.23 -13.03 -9.12
C CYS A 59 0.59 -11.86 -8.37
N ASN A 60 0.54 -10.66 -8.96
CA ASN A 60 -0.16 -9.49 -8.41
C ASN A 60 -1.67 -9.76 -8.26
N GLN A 61 -2.29 -10.33 -9.29
CA GLN A 61 -3.70 -10.71 -9.26
C GLN A 61 -3.97 -11.75 -8.16
N MET A 62 -3.17 -12.82 -8.09
CA MET A 62 -3.29 -13.83 -7.02
C MET A 62 -3.16 -13.21 -5.62
N PHE A 63 -2.26 -12.23 -5.47
CA PHE A 63 -2.10 -11.51 -4.21
C PHE A 63 -3.36 -10.73 -3.85
N TRP A 64 -3.92 -9.95 -4.77
CA TRP A 64 -5.13 -9.17 -4.49
C TRP A 64 -6.37 -10.03 -4.26
N GLU A 65 -6.49 -11.15 -4.97
CA GLU A 65 -7.55 -12.14 -4.75
C GLU A 65 -7.51 -12.72 -3.33
N TRP A 66 -6.32 -13.00 -2.81
CA TRP A 66 -6.12 -13.45 -1.43
C TRP A 66 -6.27 -12.31 -0.41
N PHE A 67 -5.68 -11.14 -0.67
CA PHE A 67 -5.65 -10.01 0.25
C PHE A 67 -7.06 -9.45 0.53
N THR A 68 -7.90 -9.39 -0.50
CA THR A 68 -9.26 -8.81 -0.42
C THR A 68 -10.12 -9.41 0.71
N PRO A 69 -10.36 -10.74 0.77
CA PRO A 69 -11.13 -11.32 1.86
C PRO A 69 -10.43 -11.17 3.22
N GLU A 70 -9.10 -11.16 3.28
CA GLU A 70 -8.37 -10.97 4.54
C GLU A 70 -8.56 -9.57 5.12
N ILE A 71 -8.43 -8.52 4.30
CA ILE A 71 -8.61 -7.14 4.77
C ILE A 71 -10.07 -6.84 5.10
N LYS A 72 -11.04 -7.42 4.36
CA LYS A 72 -12.46 -7.24 4.66
C LYS A 72 -12.84 -7.73 6.06
N LYS A 73 -12.12 -8.70 6.65
CA LYS A 73 -12.37 -9.18 8.02
C LYS A 73 -12.22 -8.09 9.09
N VAL A 74 -11.34 -7.12 8.87
CA VAL A 74 -11.10 -6.02 9.83
C VAL A 74 -11.89 -4.76 9.50
N LEU A 75 -12.20 -4.55 8.21
CA LEU A 75 -12.96 -3.38 7.75
C LEU A 75 -14.46 -3.44 8.10
N THR A 76 -14.97 -4.55 8.64
CA THR A 76 -16.36 -4.65 9.13
C THR A 76 -16.68 -3.64 10.23
N ASP A 77 -15.69 -3.25 11.04
CA ASP A 77 -15.85 -2.18 12.01
C ASP A 77 -15.56 -0.83 11.33
N LYS A 78 -16.60 0.01 11.19
CA LYS A 78 -16.51 1.34 10.56
C LYS A 78 -15.56 2.30 11.29
N LYS A 79 -15.17 2.00 12.53
CA LYS A 79 -14.18 2.79 13.28
C LYS A 79 -12.74 2.45 12.91
N VAL A 80 -12.51 1.26 12.36
CA VAL A 80 -11.19 0.81 11.92
C VAL A 80 -10.84 1.50 10.62
N ARG A 81 -9.68 2.15 10.63
CA ARG A 81 -9.02 2.70 9.44
C ARG A 81 -7.68 2.01 9.26
N VAL A 82 -7.33 1.73 8.02
CA VAL A 82 -6.12 0.99 7.66
C VAL A 82 -5.39 1.66 6.52
N ASP A 83 -4.08 1.47 6.50
CA ASP A 83 -3.22 1.96 5.45
C ASP A 83 -2.61 0.77 4.71
N ILE A 84 -2.84 0.72 3.40
CA ILE A 84 -2.48 -0.39 2.54
C ILE A 84 -1.31 0.03 1.67
N ASN A 85 -0.18 -0.62 1.89
CA ASN A 85 1.03 -0.46 1.09
C ASN A 85 0.83 -0.99 -0.33
N ILE A 86 1.09 -0.17 -1.35
CA ILE A 86 1.11 -0.55 -2.77
C ILE A 86 2.40 -0.04 -3.41
N ASP A 87 3.15 -0.96 -4.01
CA ASP A 87 4.38 -0.62 -4.75
C ASP A 87 4.02 0.12 -6.06
N PRO A 88 4.77 1.17 -6.46
CA PRO A 88 4.56 1.88 -7.71
C PRO A 88 4.43 0.99 -8.95
N HIS A 89 5.18 -0.10 -9.06
CA HIS A 89 5.09 -1.06 -10.17
C HIS A 89 3.75 -1.78 -10.21
N GLN A 90 3.10 -2.03 -9.07
CA GLN A 90 1.79 -2.68 -9.04
C GLN A 90 0.71 -1.82 -9.73
N PHE A 91 0.85 -0.49 -9.79
CA PHE A 91 -0.08 0.37 -10.52
C PHE A 91 0.00 0.24 -12.05
N LEU A 92 1.04 -0.42 -12.58
CA LEU A 92 1.13 -0.80 -13.99
C LEU A 92 0.18 -1.95 -14.35
N TYR A 93 -0.36 -2.64 -13.35
CA TYR A 93 -1.17 -3.84 -13.48
C TYR A 93 -2.66 -3.56 -13.30
N GLN A 94 -3.49 -4.12 -14.19
CA GLN A 94 -4.95 -3.92 -14.15
C GLN A 94 -5.54 -4.53 -12.88
N SER A 95 -4.99 -5.65 -12.39
CA SER A 95 -5.46 -6.30 -11.17
C SER A 95 -5.40 -5.42 -9.92
N THR A 96 -4.46 -4.46 -9.85
CA THR A 96 -4.39 -3.47 -8.77
C THR A 96 -5.57 -2.50 -8.83
N TRP A 97 -5.92 -2.03 -10.03
CA TRP A 97 -7.07 -1.15 -10.22
C TRP A 97 -8.39 -1.89 -9.99
N ASP A 98 -8.48 -3.16 -10.37
CA ASP A 98 -9.66 -3.99 -10.09
C ASP A 98 -9.87 -4.18 -8.58
N PHE A 99 -8.77 -4.39 -7.83
CA PHE A 99 -8.80 -4.39 -6.36
C PHE A 99 -9.33 -3.06 -5.79
N LEU A 100 -8.77 -1.93 -6.23
CA LEU A 100 -9.20 -0.60 -5.75
C LEU A 100 -10.67 -0.32 -6.09
N ASN A 101 -11.14 -0.69 -7.27
CA ASN A 101 -12.55 -0.55 -7.63
C ASN A 101 -13.46 -1.43 -6.76
N LYS A 102 -13.04 -2.68 -6.50
CA LYS A 102 -13.78 -3.62 -5.65
C LYS A 102 -13.87 -3.18 -4.18
N MET A 103 -12.91 -2.40 -3.71
CA MET A 103 -12.82 -1.92 -2.33
C MET A 103 -13.42 -0.52 -2.12
N VAL A 104 -14.01 0.10 -3.15
CA VAL A 104 -14.48 1.49 -3.11
C VAL A 104 -15.49 1.77 -1.99
N GLU A 105 -16.29 0.77 -1.59
CA GLU A 105 -17.23 0.86 -0.46
C GLU A 105 -16.53 1.14 0.89
N TYR A 106 -15.22 0.85 0.99
CA TYR A 106 -14.37 1.08 2.16
C TYR A 106 -13.42 2.26 1.97
N ASN A 107 -13.60 3.11 0.95
CA ASN A 107 -12.63 4.17 0.62
C ASN A 107 -12.37 5.17 1.77
N GLN A 108 -13.34 5.40 2.65
CA GLN A 108 -13.18 6.25 3.83
C GLN A 108 -12.40 5.58 4.97
N GLN A 109 -12.29 4.24 4.95
CA GLN A 109 -11.54 3.45 5.91
C GLN A 109 -10.13 3.11 5.42
N ILE A 110 -9.84 3.29 4.14
CA ILE A 110 -8.57 2.89 3.52
C ILE A 110 -7.78 4.12 3.10
N THR A 111 -6.53 4.18 3.55
CA THR A 111 -5.50 5.03 2.95
C THR A 111 -4.64 4.15 2.04
N ILE A 112 -4.38 4.61 0.82
CA ILE A 112 -3.41 3.96 -0.06
C ILE A 112 -2.04 4.56 0.22
N GLU A 113 -1.12 3.75 0.72
CA GLU A 113 0.25 4.14 1.04
C GLU A 113 1.16 3.69 -0.11
N ILE A 114 1.70 4.65 -0.84
CA ILE A 114 2.58 4.39 -1.98
C ILE A 114 4.01 4.36 -1.45
N THR A 115 4.64 3.19 -1.50
CA THR A 115 5.99 2.97 -0.99
C THR A 115 7.06 3.55 -1.92
N GLU A 116 8.14 4.08 -1.38
CA GLU A 116 9.29 4.47 -2.20
C GLU A 116 10.12 3.24 -2.60
N ARG A 117 10.10 2.87 -3.90
CA ARG A 117 11.11 1.97 -4.47
C ARG A 117 12.06 2.77 -5.34
N VAL A 118 13.37 2.64 -5.08
CA VAL A 118 14.44 3.15 -5.96
C VAL A 118 14.46 2.31 -7.24
N SER A 119 13.57 2.61 -8.17
CA SER A 119 13.57 1.99 -9.50
C SER A 119 14.21 2.94 -10.51
N GLN A 120 15.27 2.47 -11.18
CA GLN A 120 15.97 3.24 -12.23
C GLN A 120 15.17 3.29 -13.54
N GLU A 121 14.16 2.43 -13.72
CA GLU A 121 13.51 2.18 -15.02
C GLU A 121 12.28 3.04 -15.29
N LEU A 122 11.93 3.89 -14.33
CA LEU A 122 10.57 4.32 -14.18
C LEU A 122 10.57 5.85 -14.22
N ASN A 123 10.09 6.43 -15.33
CA ASN A 123 9.81 7.86 -15.48
C ASN A 123 8.61 8.26 -14.58
N LEU A 124 8.78 8.03 -13.28
CA LEU A 124 7.75 7.95 -12.24
C LEU A 124 7.03 9.26 -11.98
N LYS A 125 7.64 10.40 -12.30
CA LYS A 125 7.09 11.70 -11.90
C LYS A 125 5.72 11.98 -12.51
N LYS A 126 5.53 11.72 -13.80
CA LYS A 126 4.23 11.95 -14.46
C LYS A 126 3.23 10.84 -14.12
N GLY A 127 3.69 9.58 -14.07
CA GLY A 127 2.84 8.43 -13.73
C GLY A 127 2.31 8.47 -12.30
N LEU A 128 3.09 8.96 -11.34
CA LEU A 128 2.65 9.09 -9.95
C LEU A 128 1.51 10.10 -9.82
N ILE A 129 1.57 11.25 -10.50
CA ILE A 129 0.52 12.28 -10.41
C ILE A 129 -0.81 11.73 -10.90
N ASP A 130 -0.80 11.08 -12.07
CA ASP A 130 -2.00 10.49 -12.65
C ASP A 130 -2.52 9.35 -11.76
N THR A 131 -1.63 8.56 -11.16
CA THR A 131 -1.97 7.49 -10.20
C THR A 131 -2.63 8.06 -8.95
N VAL A 132 -2.01 9.04 -8.30
CA VAL A 132 -2.55 9.72 -7.11
C VAL A 132 -3.90 10.33 -7.43
N LYS A 133 -4.03 11.04 -8.55
CA LYS A 133 -5.30 11.61 -8.99
C LYS A 133 -6.38 10.52 -9.13
N HIS A 134 -6.08 9.42 -9.80
CA HIS A 134 -7.04 8.33 -9.98
C HIS A 134 -7.46 7.70 -8.64
N ILE A 135 -6.52 7.50 -7.71
CA ILE A 135 -6.83 7.01 -6.36
C ILE A 135 -7.75 8.00 -5.62
N LYS A 136 -7.50 9.31 -5.72
CA LYS A 136 -8.36 10.35 -5.12
C LYS A 136 -9.74 10.42 -5.79
N ASP A 137 -9.83 10.23 -7.10
CA ASP A 137 -11.10 10.21 -7.85
C ASP A 137 -11.98 9.02 -7.42
N LEU A 138 -11.38 7.92 -6.93
CA LEU A 138 -12.07 6.79 -6.28
C LEU A 138 -12.47 7.07 -4.82
N GLY A 139 -12.09 8.22 -4.26
CA GLY A 139 -12.46 8.67 -2.91
C GLY A 139 -11.55 8.20 -1.79
N TYR A 140 -10.40 7.60 -2.11
CA TYR A 140 -9.42 7.17 -1.10
C TYR A 140 -8.59 8.34 -0.56
N ARG A 141 -7.98 8.12 0.61
CA ARG A 141 -6.83 8.93 1.06
C ARG A 141 -5.54 8.35 0.47
N VAL A 142 -4.53 9.19 0.30
CA VAL A 142 -3.21 8.80 -0.21
C VAL A 142 -2.13 9.22 0.77
N ALA A 143 -1.28 8.27 1.13
CA ALA A 143 -0.04 8.50 1.86
C ALA A 143 1.16 8.19 0.95
N LEU A 144 2.26 8.92 1.13
CA LEU A 144 3.55 8.59 0.54
C LEU A 144 4.49 8.16 1.66
N ASP A 145 5.09 6.98 1.51
CA ASP A 145 6.02 6.44 2.48
C ASP A 145 7.48 6.69 2.09
N ASP A 146 8.37 6.71 3.08
CA ASP A 146 9.82 6.76 2.97
C ASP A 146 10.43 7.92 2.15
N ILE A 147 9.90 9.16 2.24
CA ILE A 147 10.25 10.35 1.40
C ILE A 147 11.72 10.85 1.42
N SER A 148 12.69 10.08 1.89
CA SER A 148 14.12 10.47 1.92
C SER A 148 15.09 9.39 1.45
N SER A 149 14.61 8.23 1.02
CA SER A 149 15.46 7.08 0.69
C SER A 149 15.80 6.94 -0.80
N GLY A 150 15.12 7.70 -1.68
CA GLY A 150 15.20 7.53 -3.14
C GLY A 150 14.83 8.73 -4.04
N GLN A 151 13.95 8.49 -5.01
CA GLN A 151 13.56 9.37 -6.12
C GLN A 151 12.51 10.44 -5.76
N TYR A 152 11.74 10.23 -4.69
CA TYR A 152 10.79 11.20 -4.14
C TYR A 152 11.53 12.25 -3.33
N SER A 153 12.34 13.06 -4.02
CA SER A 153 12.86 14.28 -3.43
C SER A 153 11.70 15.12 -2.89
N PHE A 154 11.92 15.83 -1.78
CA PHE A 154 11.00 16.83 -1.20
C PHE A 154 10.33 17.73 -2.27
N LYS A 155 11.03 18.01 -3.37
CA LYS A 155 10.54 18.74 -4.54
C LYS A 155 9.33 18.07 -5.25
N VAL A 156 9.34 16.74 -5.41
CA VAL A 156 8.21 15.99 -6.01
C VAL A 156 6.99 16.06 -5.10
N VAL A 157 7.19 15.95 -3.78
CA VAL A 157 6.11 16.08 -2.80
C VAL A 157 5.56 17.51 -2.80
N GLN A 158 6.41 18.53 -2.80
CA GLN A 158 6.00 19.93 -2.84
C GLN A 158 5.20 20.29 -4.11
N GLU A 159 5.60 19.76 -5.27
CA GLU A 159 4.89 19.99 -6.54
C GLU A 159 3.52 19.30 -6.58
N ASN A 160 3.27 18.30 -5.71
CA ASN A 160 2.09 17.43 -5.75
C ASN A 160 1.30 17.37 -4.43
N ILE A 161 1.59 18.26 -3.49
CA ILE A 161 1.09 18.23 -2.11
C ILE A 161 -0.44 18.33 -1.99
N LYS A 162 -1.12 18.84 -3.03
CA LYS A 162 -2.58 18.98 -3.03
C LYS A 162 -3.32 17.63 -3.09
N GLY A 163 -2.66 16.55 -3.50
CA GLY A 163 -3.26 15.22 -3.60
C GLY A 163 -2.80 14.23 -2.52
N ILE A 164 -1.89 14.64 -1.63
CA ILE A 164 -1.25 13.77 -0.64
C ILE A 164 -1.80 14.12 0.74
N ASP A 165 -2.41 13.15 1.41
CA ASP A 165 -3.01 13.34 2.74
C ASP A 165 -2.00 13.11 3.87
N ARG A 166 -0.98 12.25 3.67
CA ARG A 166 0.07 11.98 4.66
C ARG A 166 1.44 11.72 4.01
N VAL A 167 2.49 12.08 4.74
CA VAL A 167 3.89 11.77 4.43
C VAL A 167 4.50 11.07 5.65
N SER A 168 5.16 9.93 5.41
CA SER A 168 5.95 9.20 6.41
C SER A 168 7.45 9.40 6.16
N TYR A 169 8.27 9.38 7.21
CA TYR A 169 9.74 9.53 7.15
C TYR A 169 10.42 8.32 7.81
N PRO A 170 11.57 7.84 7.28
CA PRO A 170 12.35 6.81 7.95
C PRO A 170 12.89 7.35 9.28
N CYS A 171 12.78 6.53 10.32
CA CYS A 171 13.32 6.80 11.65
C CYS A 171 14.81 6.43 11.73
#